data_AF-A0A2D6A5A7-F1
#
_entry.id   AF-A0A2D6A5A7-F1
#
_cell.length_a   1.000
_cell.length_b   1.000
_cell.length_c   1.000
_cell.angle_alpha   90.00
_cell.angle_beta   90.00
_cell.angle_gamma   90.00
#
_symmetry.space_group_name_H-M   'P 1'
#
loop_
_entity.id
_entity.type
_entity.pdbx_description
1 polymer ?
#
loop_
_entity_poly.entity_id
_entity_poly.type
_entity_poly.pdbx_seq_one_letter_code
_entity_poly.pdbx_strand_id
1 'polypeptide(L)'
;MLFLHNTSRCDDEPYPRLLREKGGRGFPTLAFLDAEGEVLAKPAQRSVASFSNTADALKTYDRLAYKAKAGNKTAQVDLFIADLDLQKISDLEAAQERLATLPPRSQAQAKRIDSHMLSWEILAIIRDRGKAKKRGQIFYEMWQQNRITTGRYASSFWRAVMVHADKIGDAKALEQALKESKKIAFGKYDNRLKELKARQD
;
A
#
# COMPACT_ATOMS: atom_id res chain seq x y z
N MET A 1 1.53 -27.57 -4.49
CA MET A 1 2.01 -26.28 -3.97
C MET A 1 2.96 -26.58 -2.83
N LEU A 2 4.25 -26.35 -3.01
CA LEU A 2 5.27 -26.63 -2.00
C LEU A 2 5.24 -25.50 -0.96
N PHE A 3 4.97 -25.80 0.30
CA PHE A 3 5.02 -24.85 1.41
C PHE A 3 6.25 -25.16 2.26
N LEU A 4 7.16 -24.20 2.40
CA LEU A 4 8.33 -24.31 3.27
C LEU A 4 8.29 -23.19 4.31
N HIS A 5 8.23 -23.57 5.58
CA HIS A 5 8.40 -22.66 6.71
C HIS A 5 9.75 -22.97 7.36
N ASN A 6 10.77 -22.15 7.10
CA ASN A 6 12.06 -22.24 7.79
C ASN A 6 12.10 -21.17 8.90
N THR A 7 12.17 -21.61 10.15
CA THR A 7 12.48 -20.75 11.30
C THR A 7 13.71 -21.34 11.98
N SER A 8 14.88 -20.80 11.65
CA SER A 8 16.13 -21.27 12.20
C SER A 8 16.74 -20.23 13.15
N ARG A 9 16.96 -20.65 14.40
CA ARG A 9 17.89 -20.05 15.37
C ARG A 9 18.98 -21.07 15.69
N CYS A 10 19.45 -21.79 14.68
CA CYS A 10 20.46 -22.83 14.84
C CYS A 10 21.82 -22.30 14.42
N ASP A 11 22.86 -22.59 15.20
CA ASP A 11 24.22 -22.13 14.95
C ASP A 11 24.82 -22.67 13.65
N ASP A 12 24.24 -23.74 13.08
CA ASP A 12 24.62 -24.39 11.82
C ASP A 12 23.71 -24.05 10.63
N GLU A 13 22.93 -22.97 10.70
CA GLU A 13 22.06 -22.55 9.57
C GLU A 13 22.90 -22.12 8.36
N PRO A 14 22.80 -22.80 7.19
CA PRO A 14 23.60 -22.46 6.01
C PRO A 14 23.20 -21.11 5.40
N TYR A 15 21.98 -20.62 5.66
CA TYR A 15 21.49 -19.37 5.08
C TYR A 15 20.94 -18.39 6.13
N PRO A 16 21.78 -17.90 7.05
CA PRO A 16 21.35 -17.07 8.19
C PRO A 16 20.79 -15.70 7.76
N ARG A 17 21.01 -15.31 6.49
CA ARG A 17 20.57 -14.05 5.89
C ARG A 17 19.45 -14.21 4.85
N LEU A 18 19.01 -15.44 4.55
CA LEU A 18 18.04 -15.71 3.48
C LEU A 18 16.77 -14.89 3.61
N LEU A 19 16.25 -14.74 4.84
CA LEU A 19 15.07 -13.91 5.10
C LEU A 19 15.28 -12.48 4.62
N ARG A 20 16.43 -11.87 4.93
CA ARG A 20 16.75 -10.49 4.55
C ARG A 20 17.02 -10.39 3.05
N GLU A 21 17.71 -11.36 2.46
CA GLU A 21 18.00 -11.44 1.03
C GLU A 21 16.72 -11.54 0.20
N LYS A 22 15.73 -12.32 0.65
CA LYS A 22 14.37 -12.36 0.06
C LYS A 22 13.48 -11.20 0.53
N GLY A 23 14.05 -10.19 1.18
CA GLY A 23 13.40 -8.93 1.57
C GLY A 23 12.36 -9.06 2.70
N GLY A 24 12.45 -10.09 3.51
CA GLY A 24 11.71 -10.23 4.77
C GLY A 24 12.23 -9.27 5.83
N ARG A 25 11.33 -8.84 6.73
CA ARG A 25 11.64 -7.86 7.80
C ARG A 25 11.31 -8.35 9.21
N GLY A 26 10.83 -9.59 9.33
CA GLY A 26 10.44 -10.18 10.61
C GLY A 26 9.50 -11.36 10.43
N PHE A 27 9.15 -12.02 11.53
CA PHE A 27 8.34 -13.22 11.51
C PHE A 27 6.86 -12.95 11.83
N PRO A 28 5.92 -13.73 11.27
CA PRO A 28 6.11 -14.59 10.10
C PRO A 28 6.29 -13.76 8.81
N THR A 29 7.04 -14.29 7.85
CA THR A 29 7.15 -13.79 6.46
C THR A 29 6.61 -14.87 5.52
N LEU A 30 5.76 -14.46 4.59
CA LEU A 30 5.23 -15.31 3.51
C LEU A 30 5.67 -14.70 2.18
N ALA A 31 6.10 -15.54 1.25
CA ALA A 31 6.49 -15.15 -0.09
C ALA A 31 6.20 -16.28 -1.08
N PHE A 32 5.87 -15.91 -2.32
CA PHE A 32 5.85 -16.82 -3.46
C PHE A 32 7.19 -16.69 -4.18
N LEU A 33 7.82 -17.82 -4.47
CA LEU A 33 9.08 -17.90 -5.20
C LEU A 33 8.88 -18.63 -6.53
N ASP A 34 9.68 -18.30 -7.53
CA ASP A 34 9.82 -19.13 -8.73
C ASP A 34 10.83 -20.29 -8.49
N ALA A 35 11.12 -21.05 -9.55
CA ALA A 35 11.99 -22.22 -9.48
C ALA A 35 13.45 -21.84 -9.19
N GLU A 36 13.85 -20.63 -9.57
CA GLU A 36 15.17 -20.04 -9.33
C GLU A 36 15.28 -19.43 -7.93
N GLY A 37 14.16 -19.36 -7.20
CA GLY A 37 14.08 -18.84 -5.84
C GLY A 37 13.86 -17.33 -5.77
N GLU A 38 13.57 -16.65 -6.88
CA GLU A 38 13.28 -15.23 -6.92
C GLU A 38 11.87 -14.92 -6.43
N VAL A 39 11.72 -13.78 -5.74
CA VAL A 39 10.45 -13.44 -5.09
C VAL A 39 9.45 -12.92 -6.12
N LEU A 40 8.41 -13.70 -6.38
CA LEU A 40 7.32 -13.33 -7.27
C LEU A 40 6.37 -12.31 -6.64
N ALA A 41 5.94 -12.57 -5.40
CA ALA A 41 5.03 -11.70 -4.65
C ALA A 41 5.05 -12.01 -3.15
N LYS A 42 4.54 -11.07 -2.34
CA LYS A 42 4.30 -11.24 -0.90
C LYS A 42 2.84 -10.95 -0.59
N PRO A 43 2.14 -11.81 0.15
CA PRO A 43 0.79 -11.51 0.63
C PRO A 43 0.75 -10.20 1.41
N ALA A 44 -0.32 -9.42 1.21
CA ALA A 44 -0.51 -8.16 1.92
C ALA A 44 -0.72 -8.35 3.42
N GLN A 45 -1.31 -9.48 3.82
CA GLN A 45 -1.59 -9.83 5.21
C GLN A 45 -1.08 -11.23 5.56
N ARG A 46 -0.97 -11.50 6.86
CA ARG A 46 -0.58 -12.80 7.42
C ARG A 46 -1.82 -13.68 7.65
N SER A 47 -2.55 -13.98 6.58
CA SER A 47 -3.75 -14.81 6.63
C SER A 47 -3.81 -15.78 5.45
N VAL A 48 -4.48 -16.92 5.64
CA VAL A 48 -4.70 -17.91 4.56
C VAL A 48 -5.44 -17.26 3.39
N ALA A 49 -6.46 -16.46 3.67
CA ALA A 49 -7.19 -15.73 2.63
C ALA A 49 -6.29 -14.80 1.81
N SER A 50 -5.41 -14.03 2.46
CA SER A 50 -4.46 -13.17 1.75
C SER A 50 -3.47 -13.99 0.93
N PHE A 51 -3.04 -15.15 1.42
CA PHE A 51 -2.14 -16.04 0.68
C PHE A 51 -2.82 -16.59 -0.58
N SER A 52 -4.03 -17.15 -0.46
CA SER A 52 -4.81 -17.66 -1.59
C SER A 52 -5.07 -16.57 -2.63
N ASN A 53 -5.47 -15.37 -2.19
CA ASN A 53 -5.70 -14.24 -3.09
C ASN A 53 -4.43 -13.84 -3.86
N THR A 54 -3.26 -13.89 -3.22
CA THR A 54 -2.00 -13.62 -3.91
C THR A 54 -1.65 -14.73 -4.92
N ALA A 55 -1.93 -16.00 -4.60
CA ALA A 55 -1.73 -17.10 -5.54
C ALA A 55 -2.61 -16.94 -6.80
N ASP A 56 -3.88 -16.56 -6.64
CA ASP A 56 -4.79 -16.34 -7.77
C ASP A 56 -4.45 -15.07 -8.56
N ALA A 57 -3.95 -14.03 -7.88
CA ALA A 57 -3.40 -12.85 -8.53
C ALA A 57 -2.19 -13.18 -9.41
N LEU A 58 -1.29 -14.08 -8.96
CA LEU A 58 -0.16 -14.55 -9.75
C LEU A 58 -0.60 -15.33 -11.01
N LYS A 59 -1.59 -16.23 -10.89
CA LYS A 59 -2.15 -16.91 -12.09
C LYS A 59 -2.74 -15.92 -13.09
N THR A 60 -3.43 -14.90 -12.57
CA THR A 60 -4.01 -13.84 -13.40
C THR A 60 -2.91 -13.02 -14.07
N TYR A 61 -1.84 -12.73 -13.34
CA TYR A 61 -0.66 -12.03 -13.84
C TYR A 61 -0.06 -12.74 -15.05
N ASP A 62 0.19 -14.05 -14.96
CA ASP A 62 0.79 -14.80 -16.07
C ASP A 62 -0.08 -14.75 -17.34
N ARG A 63 -1.40 -14.86 -17.17
CA ARG A 63 -2.35 -14.74 -18.27
C ARG A 63 -2.33 -13.33 -18.88
N LEU A 64 -2.26 -12.28 -18.06
CA LEU A 64 -2.15 -10.91 -18.52
C LEU A 64 -0.83 -10.67 -19.25
N ALA A 65 0.27 -11.18 -18.71
CA ALA A 65 1.59 -11.09 -19.31
C ALA A 65 1.63 -11.75 -20.70
N TYR A 66 1.05 -12.94 -20.84
CA TYR A 66 0.91 -13.62 -22.13
C TYR A 66 0.14 -12.77 -23.15
N LYS A 67 -1.04 -12.25 -22.77
CA LYS A 67 -1.87 -11.42 -23.66
C LYS A 67 -1.20 -10.09 -24.02
N ALA A 68 -0.53 -9.47 -23.06
CA ALA A 68 0.19 -8.21 -23.25
C ALA A 68 1.35 -8.37 -24.24
N LYS A 69 2.11 -9.48 -24.15
CA LYS A 69 3.16 -9.86 -25.12
C LYS A 69 2.60 -10.08 -26.52
N ALA A 70 1.38 -10.61 -26.63
CA ALA A 70 0.67 -10.74 -27.90
C ALA A 70 0.08 -9.41 -28.44
N GLY A 71 0.39 -8.26 -27.81
CA GLY A 71 -0.03 -6.94 -28.27
C GLY A 71 -1.42 -6.49 -27.78
N ASN A 72 -2.06 -7.22 -26.87
CA ASN A 72 -3.36 -6.81 -26.34
C ASN A 72 -3.21 -5.58 -25.42
N LYS A 73 -3.68 -4.43 -25.91
CA LYS A 73 -3.57 -3.12 -25.21
C LYS A 73 -4.25 -3.11 -23.84
N THR A 74 -5.45 -3.68 -23.72
CA THR A 74 -6.16 -3.75 -22.42
C THR A 74 -5.35 -4.58 -21.42
N ALA A 75 -4.80 -5.71 -21.87
CA ALA A 75 -3.98 -6.57 -21.02
C ALA A 75 -2.65 -5.90 -20.62
N GLN A 76 -2.09 -5.00 -21.43
CA GLN A 76 -0.90 -4.22 -21.05
C GLN A 76 -1.20 -3.28 -19.87
N VAL A 77 -2.35 -2.60 -19.89
CA VAL A 77 -2.79 -1.74 -18.78
C VAL A 77 -3.09 -2.57 -17.54
N ASP A 78 -3.82 -3.68 -17.69
CA ASP A 78 -4.16 -4.56 -16.56
C ASP A 78 -2.92 -5.24 -15.97
N LEU A 79 -1.93 -5.59 -16.80
CA LEU A 79 -0.65 -6.11 -16.33
C LEU A 79 0.09 -5.07 -15.48
N PHE A 80 0.11 -3.80 -15.92
CA PHE A 80 0.70 -2.73 -15.11
C PHE A 80 -0.01 -2.56 -13.77
N ILE A 81 -1.35 -2.61 -13.74
CA ILE A 81 -2.11 -2.60 -12.48
C ILE A 81 -1.73 -3.80 -11.60
N ALA A 82 -1.58 -4.99 -12.19
CA ALA A 82 -1.16 -6.17 -11.45
C ALA A 82 0.28 -6.05 -10.91
N ASP A 83 1.19 -5.40 -11.63
CA ASP A 83 2.53 -5.08 -11.14
C ASP A 83 2.49 -4.13 -9.92
N LEU A 84 1.58 -3.15 -9.93
CA LEU A 84 1.34 -2.25 -8.80
C LEU A 84 0.77 -3.01 -7.59
N ASP A 85 -0.24 -3.85 -7.81
CA ASP A 85 -0.89 -4.67 -6.77
C ASP A 85 0.09 -5.65 -6.11
N LEU A 86 0.93 -6.32 -6.94
CA LEU A 86 1.92 -7.30 -6.50
C LEU A 86 3.24 -6.67 -6.02
N GLN A 87 3.35 -5.33 -6.03
CA GLN A 87 4.55 -4.58 -5.63
C GLN A 87 5.80 -4.98 -6.42
N LYS A 88 5.64 -5.26 -7.72
CA LYS A 88 6.74 -5.61 -8.63
C LYS A 88 7.52 -4.40 -9.15
N ILE A 89 7.02 -3.19 -8.92
CA ILE A 89 7.70 -1.93 -9.28
C ILE A 89 8.42 -1.36 -8.05
N SER A 90 9.67 -0.96 -8.22
CA SER A 90 10.61 -0.57 -7.16
C SER A 90 10.25 0.75 -6.47
N ASP A 91 9.76 1.73 -7.24
CA ASP A 91 9.56 3.10 -6.79
C ASP A 91 8.57 3.86 -7.71
N LEU A 92 8.29 5.11 -7.33
CA LEU A 92 7.33 5.97 -8.01
C LEU A 92 7.81 6.38 -9.41
N GLU A 93 9.10 6.60 -9.60
CA GLU A 93 9.68 7.08 -10.86
C GLU A 93 9.57 6.02 -11.95
N ALA A 94 10.00 4.79 -11.65
CA ALA A 94 9.87 3.65 -12.57
C ALA A 94 8.41 3.38 -12.97
N ALA A 95 7.47 3.65 -12.08
CA ALA A 95 6.05 3.56 -12.40
C ALA A 95 5.53 4.72 -13.25
N GLN A 96 5.99 5.94 -13.03
CA GLN A 96 5.62 7.09 -13.86
C GLN A 96 6.10 6.90 -15.29
N GLU A 97 7.35 6.46 -15.46
CA GLU A 97 7.93 6.13 -16.77
C GLU A 97 7.09 5.08 -17.50
N ARG A 98 6.78 3.97 -16.81
CA ARG A 98 5.98 2.90 -17.43
C ARG A 98 4.54 3.34 -17.70
N LEU A 99 3.94 4.16 -16.83
CA LEU A 99 2.60 4.71 -17.04
C LEU A 99 2.54 5.59 -18.30
N ALA A 100 3.60 6.34 -18.60
CA ALA A 100 3.68 7.21 -19.77
C ALA A 100 3.67 6.43 -21.10
N THR A 101 4.13 5.17 -21.10
CA THR A 101 4.16 4.32 -22.30
C THR A 101 2.92 3.43 -22.46
N LEU A 102 1.95 3.49 -21.53
CA LEU A 102 0.77 2.65 -21.60
C LEU A 102 -0.21 3.10 -22.70
N PRO A 103 -0.93 2.15 -23.32
CA PRO A 103 -2.02 2.50 -24.22
C PRO A 103 -3.17 3.20 -23.48
N PRO A 104 -4.14 3.79 -24.21
CA PRO A 104 -5.31 4.40 -23.62
C PRO A 104 -6.03 3.46 -22.65
N ARG A 105 -6.39 4.00 -21.50
CA ARG A 105 -6.97 3.28 -20.37
C ARG A 105 -8.42 3.68 -20.14
N SER A 106 -9.23 2.73 -19.69
CA SER A 106 -10.60 3.02 -19.24
C SER A 106 -10.58 3.90 -17.98
N GLN A 107 -11.71 4.55 -17.67
CA GLN A 107 -11.85 5.36 -16.46
C GLN A 107 -11.62 4.53 -15.19
N ALA A 108 -12.08 3.27 -15.17
CA ALA A 108 -11.88 2.37 -14.03
C ALA A 108 -10.39 2.03 -13.83
N GLN A 109 -9.67 1.75 -14.91
CA GLN A 109 -8.22 1.50 -14.87
C GLN A 109 -7.44 2.74 -14.43
N ALA A 110 -7.78 3.92 -14.96
CA ALA A 110 -7.18 5.19 -14.55
C ALA A 110 -7.34 5.42 -13.04
N LYS A 111 -8.57 5.28 -12.50
CA LYS A 111 -8.82 5.43 -11.06
C LYS A 111 -8.02 4.46 -10.20
N ARG A 112 -7.85 3.20 -10.63
CA ARG A 112 -7.02 2.23 -9.90
C ARG A 112 -5.56 2.65 -9.91
N ILE A 113 -5.01 3.01 -11.07
CA ILE A 113 -3.63 3.48 -11.20
C ILE A 113 -3.41 4.71 -10.31
N ASP A 114 -4.28 5.72 -10.41
CA ASP A 114 -4.17 6.96 -9.63
C ASP A 114 -4.16 6.69 -8.12
N SER A 115 -4.94 5.72 -7.65
CA SER A 115 -4.95 5.29 -6.25
C SER A 115 -3.60 4.69 -5.80
N HIS A 116 -2.95 3.88 -6.66
CA HIS A 116 -1.61 3.37 -6.38
C HIS A 116 -0.56 4.48 -6.41
N MET A 117 -0.60 5.37 -7.40
CA MET A 117 0.34 6.49 -7.50
C MET A 117 0.26 7.40 -6.27
N LEU A 118 -0.95 7.73 -5.83
CA LEU A 118 -1.18 8.48 -4.60
C LEU A 118 -0.64 7.75 -3.37
N SER A 119 -0.80 6.43 -3.31
CA SER A 119 -0.26 5.62 -2.21
C SER A 119 1.27 5.67 -2.14
N TRP A 120 1.96 5.75 -3.27
CA TRP A 120 3.41 5.94 -3.30
C TRP A 120 3.86 7.35 -2.96
N GLU A 121 3.15 8.38 -3.41
CA GLU A 121 3.42 9.75 -2.98
C GLU A 121 3.32 9.88 -1.45
N ILE A 122 2.29 9.28 -0.86
CA ILE A 122 2.12 9.20 0.59
C ILE A 122 3.29 8.44 1.24
N LEU A 123 3.73 7.31 0.66
CA LEU A 123 4.89 6.58 1.17
C LEU A 123 6.18 7.41 1.11
N ALA A 124 6.40 8.16 0.03
CA ALA A 124 7.55 9.05 -0.10
C ALA A 124 7.54 10.11 1.01
N ILE A 125 6.39 10.72 1.30
CA ILE A 125 6.22 11.68 2.40
C ILE A 125 6.41 11.00 3.78
N ILE A 126 6.02 9.73 3.93
CA ILE A 126 6.23 8.96 5.16
C ILE A 126 7.73 8.65 5.38
N ARG A 127 8.47 8.37 4.30
CA ARG A 127 9.91 8.05 4.38
C ARG A 127 10.79 9.28 4.50
N ASP A 128 10.34 10.43 4.00
CA ASP A 128 11.04 11.70 4.11
C ASP A 128 11.09 12.19 5.57
N ARG A 129 12.30 12.14 6.15
CA ARG A 129 12.57 12.59 7.51
C ARG A 129 12.49 14.12 7.63
N GLY A 130 12.81 14.86 6.58
CA GLY A 130 12.71 16.33 6.56
C GLY A 130 11.26 16.82 6.64
N LYS A 131 10.32 16.05 6.11
CA LYS A 131 8.88 16.33 6.19
C LYS A 131 8.21 15.82 7.46
N ALA A 132 8.89 15.13 8.36
CA ALA A 132 8.28 14.49 9.53
C ALA A 132 7.43 15.46 10.37
N LYS A 133 7.91 16.69 10.63
CA LYS A 133 7.18 17.71 11.40
C LYS A 133 5.99 18.31 10.66
N LYS A 134 6.03 18.33 9.32
CA LYS A 134 4.98 18.92 8.46
C LYS A 134 4.02 17.87 7.89
N ARG A 135 4.25 16.59 8.10
CA ARG A 135 3.47 15.48 7.51
C ARG A 135 1.97 15.61 7.78
N GLY A 136 1.58 15.96 9.00
CA GLY A 136 0.17 16.16 9.36
C GLY A 136 -0.48 17.26 8.53
N GLN A 137 0.21 18.40 8.34
CA GLN A 137 -0.25 19.49 7.49
C GLN A 137 -0.37 19.05 6.03
N ILE A 138 0.66 18.38 5.49
CA ILE A 138 0.67 17.92 4.09
C ILE A 138 -0.51 16.98 3.83
N PHE A 139 -0.74 15.99 4.68
CA PHE A 139 -1.85 15.04 4.50
C PHE A 139 -3.22 15.70 4.71
N TYR A 140 -3.31 16.68 5.60
CA TYR A 140 -4.50 17.49 5.77
C TYR A 140 -4.83 18.29 4.49
N GLU A 141 -3.85 18.96 3.88
CA GLU A 141 -4.01 19.67 2.60
C GLU A 141 -4.42 18.70 1.47
N MET A 142 -3.80 17.51 1.40
CA MET A 142 -4.21 16.46 0.45
C MET A 142 -5.67 16.04 0.66
N TRP A 143 -6.12 15.89 1.91
CA TRP A 143 -7.51 15.57 2.22
C TRP A 143 -8.47 16.68 1.78
N GLN A 144 -8.14 17.96 2.02
CA GLN A 144 -8.95 19.10 1.56
C GLN A 144 -9.08 19.13 0.02
N GLN A 145 -8.08 18.62 -0.69
CA GLN A 145 -8.08 18.46 -2.15
C GLN A 145 -8.73 17.15 -2.63
N ASN A 146 -9.37 16.39 -1.74
CA ASN A 146 -9.96 15.08 -2.02
C ASN A 146 -8.95 14.03 -2.55
N ARG A 147 -7.65 14.20 -2.23
CA ARG A 147 -6.57 13.26 -2.57
C ARG A 147 -6.41 12.25 -1.44
N ILE A 148 -7.33 11.30 -1.38
CA ILE A 148 -7.45 10.30 -0.29
C ILE A 148 -6.96 8.94 -0.76
N THR A 149 -6.03 8.31 -0.02
CA THR A 149 -5.65 6.92 -0.26
C THR A 149 -6.59 5.94 0.44
N THR A 150 -6.92 4.85 -0.25
CA THR A 150 -7.71 3.71 0.27
C THR A 150 -6.85 2.46 0.47
N GLY A 151 -5.56 2.54 0.19
CA GLY A 151 -4.63 1.41 0.21
C GLY A 151 -3.90 1.22 1.54
N ARG A 152 -2.75 0.53 1.46
CA ARG A 152 -1.88 0.15 2.59
C ARG A 152 -1.54 1.30 3.56
N TYR A 153 -1.50 2.54 3.06
CA TYR A 153 -1.10 3.71 3.84
C TYR A 153 -2.27 4.54 4.37
N ALA A 154 -3.53 4.12 4.14
CA ALA A 154 -4.73 4.83 4.61
C ALA A 154 -4.72 5.07 6.12
N SER A 155 -4.32 4.08 6.92
CA SER A 155 -4.18 4.26 8.38
C SER A 155 -3.19 5.37 8.73
N SER A 156 -2.02 5.40 8.09
CA SER A 156 -1.00 6.41 8.36
C SER A 156 -1.44 7.80 7.90
N PHE A 157 -2.13 7.86 6.75
CA PHE A 157 -2.72 9.08 6.21
C PHE A 157 -3.72 9.69 7.19
N TRP A 158 -4.77 8.93 7.54
CA TRP A 158 -5.84 9.42 8.42
C TRP A 158 -5.34 9.75 9.83
N ARG A 159 -4.37 8.98 10.35
CA ARG A 159 -3.74 9.31 11.62
C ARG A 159 -3.05 10.67 11.60
N ALA A 160 -2.34 11.01 10.52
CA ALA A 160 -1.67 12.32 10.44
C ALA A 160 -2.67 13.47 10.25
N VAL A 161 -3.72 13.27 9.43
CA VAL A 161 -4.82 14.24 9.27
C VAL A 161 -5.48 14.51 10.62
N MET A 162 -5.82 13.46 11.36
CA MET A 162 -6.44 13.54 12.69
C MET A 162 -5.57 14.33 13.68
N VAL A 163 -4.27 14.04 13.75
CA VAL A 163 -3.34 14.76 14.63
C VAL A 163 -3.24 16.25 14.26
N HIS A 164 -3.23 16.57 12.97
CA HIS A 164 -3.18 17.96 12.53
C HIS A 164 -4.49 18.70 12.79
N ALA A 165 -5.62 18.07 12.49
CA ALA A 165 -6.96 18.61 12.74
C ALA A 165 -7.18 18.94 14.22
N ASP A 166 -6.76 18.04 15.13
CA ASP A 166 -6.79 18.30 16.57
C ASP A 166 -5.93 19.50 16.96
N LYS A 167 -4.73 19.61 16.38
CA LYS A 167 -3.80 20.73 16.65
C LYS A 167 -4.39 22.09 16.24
N ILE A 168 -5.12 22.14 15.12
CA ILE A 168 -5.71 23.39 14.61
C ILE A 168 -7.16 23.61 15.05
N GLY A 169 -7.76 22.68 15.81
CA GLY A 169 -9.14 22.76 16.26
C GLY A 169 -10.19 22.53 15.18
N ASP A 170 -9.86 21.87 14.06
CA ASP A 170 -10.84 21.53 13.02
C ASP A 170 -11.62 20.26 13.41
N ALA A 171 -12.77 20.46 14.06
CA ALA A 171 -13.66 19.39 14.47
C ALA A 171 -14.20 18.55 13.31
N LYS A 172 -14.44 19.15 12.13
CA LYS A 172 -14.99 18.45 10.96
C LYS A 172 -13.96 17.51 10.36
N ALA A 173 -12.73 17.99 10.18
CA ALA A 173 -11.62 17.15 9.73
C ALA A 173 -11.31 16.04 10.74
N LEU A 174 -11.37 16.35 12.03
CA LEU A 174 -11.15 15.38 13.10
C LEU A 174 -12.21 14.26 13.08
N GLU A 175 -13.50 14.62 12.96
CA GLU A 175 -14.61 13.68 12.86
C GLU A 175 -14.48 12.75 11.65
N GLN A 176 -14.17 13.32 10.47
CA GLN A 176 -14.02 12.54 9.25
C GLN A 176 -12.82 11.59 9.35
N ALA A 177 -11.67 12.07 9.85
CA ALA A 177 -10.49 11.24 10.04
C ALA A 177 -10.72 10.12 11.06
N LEU A 178 -11.48 10.39 12.13
CA LEU A 178 -11.91 9.38 13.10
C LEU A 178 -12.80 8.32 12.49
N LYS A 179 -13.82 8.72 11.72
CA LYS A 179 -14.74 7.81 11.03
C LYS A 179 -13.98 6.85 10.11
N GLU A 180 -13.07 7.36 9.30
CA GLU A 180 -12.27 6.54 8.38
C GLU A 180 -11.23 5.70 9.14
N SER A 181 -10.64 6.21 10.22
CA SER A 181 -9.71 5.43 11.05
C SER A 181 -10.39 4.29 11.80
N LYS A 182 -11.66 4.44 12.21
CA LYS A 182 -12.44 3.37 12.86
C LYS A 182 -12.71 2.19 11.94
N LYS A 183 -12.93 2.43 10.64
CA LYS A 183 -12.99 1.36 9.63
C LYS A 183 -11.68 0.57 9.53
N ILE A 184 -10.57 1.16 9.99
CA ILE A 184 -9.21 0.63 9.92
C ILE A 184 -8.66 0.25 11.33
N ALA A 185 -9.50 0.33 12.39
CA ALA A 185 -9.26 -0.05 13.79
C ALA A 185 -8.41 0.91 14.69
N PHE A 186 -8.85 2.18 14.90
CA PHE A 186 -8.33 3.03 15.99
C PHE A 186 -9.47 3.67 16.82
N GLY A 187 -9.41 3.53 18.16
CA GLY A 187 -10.47 3.95 19.10
C GLY A 187 -10.07 4.97 20.17
N LYS A 188 -9.07 5.84 19.95
CA LYS A 188 -8.51 6.70 21.02
C LYS A 188 -8.97 8.18 21.04
N TYR A 189 -9.72 8.68 20.06
CA TYR A 189 -9.99 10.14 19.93
C TYR A 189 -11.46 10.55 20.15
N ASP A 190 -12.32 9.65 20.61
CA ASP A 190 -13.76 9.92 20.75
C ASP A 190 -14.07 11.01 21.78
N ASN A 191 -13.33 11.06 22.90
CA ASN A 191 -13.54 12.08 23.94
C ASN A 191 -13.09 13.46 23.48
N ARG A 192 -12.00 13.55 22.71
CA ARG A 192 -11.47 14.81 22.20
C ARG A 192 -12.40 15.47 21.18
N LEU A 193 -13.06 14.66 20.34
CA LEU A 193 -14.05 15.17 19.40
C LEU A 193 -15.24 15.82 20.12
N LYS A 194 -15.69 15.25 21.25
CA LYS A 194 -16.77 15.83 22.05
C LYS A 194 -16.39 17.20 22.62
N GLU A 195 -15.17 17.34 23.13
CA GLU A 195 -14.67 18.63 23.65
C GLU A 195 -14.60 19.72 22.58
N LEU A 196 -14.15 19.39 21.36
CA LEU A 196 -14.05 20.38 20.28
C LEU A 196 -15.41 20.84 19.79
N LYS A 197 -16.39 19.93 19.67
CA LYS A 197 -17.77 20.29 19.30
C LYS A 197 -18.39 21.24 20.33
N ALA A 198 -18.22 20.94 21.63
CA ALA A 198 -18.74 21.78 22.71
C ALA A 198 -18.10 23.18 22.82
N ARG A 199 -17.01 23.48 22.09
CA ARG A 199 -16.38 24.81 22.03
C ARG A 199 -16.84 25.63 20.82
N GLN A 200 -17.56 25.00 19.89
CA GLN A 200 -18.07 25.61 18.67
C GLN A 200 -19.56 25.98 18.78
N ASP A 201 -20.24 25.50 19.83
CA ASP A 201 -21.58 25.90 20.28
C ASP A 201 -21.48 27.07 21.27
#